data_AF-A0A949XAR8-F1
#
_entry.id   AF-A0A949XAR8-F1
#
_cell.length_a   1.000
_cell.length_b   1.000
_cell.length_c   1.000
_cell.angle_alpha   90.00
_cell.angle_beta   90.00
_cell.angle_gamma   90.00
#
_symmetry.space_group_name_H-M   'P 1'
#
loop_
_entity.id
_entity.type
_entity.pdbx_description
1 polymer ?
#
loop_
_entity_poly.entity_id
_entity_poly.type
_entity_poly.pdbx_seq_one_letter_code
_entity_poly.pdbx_strand_id
1 'polypeptide(L)' 'MKVLITGAGGQLGWELMRAAPPAVCIYSLARNQLDVTDR' A
#
# COMPACT_ATOMS: atom_id res chain seq x y z
N MET A 1 7.68 8.04 -9.34
CA MET A 1 6.21 7.84 -9.48
C MET A 1 5.62 7.66 -8.07
N LYS A 2 4.40 8.16 -7.81
CA LYS A 2 3.73 7.98 -6.50
C LYS A 2 2.66 6.89 -6.60
N VAL A 3 2.66 5.94 -5.67
CA VAL A 3 1.73 4.81 -5.65
C VAL A 3 1.13 4.68 -4.26
N LEU A 4 -0.20 4.56 -4.19
CA LEU A 4 -0.94 4.24 -2.98
C LEU A 4 -1.28 2.75 -2.98
N ILE A 5 -0.93 2.05 -1.91
CA ILE A 5 -1.28 0.65 -1.67
C ILE A 5 -2.31 0.59 -0.54
N THR A 6 -3.53 0.17 -0.86
CA THR A 6 -4.55 -0.21 0.13
C THR A 6 -4.41 -1.69 0.48
N GLY A 7 -4.79 -2.08 1.70
CA GLY A 7 -4.65 -3.47 2.14
C GLY A 7 -3.18 -3.86 2.39
N ALA A 8 -2.35 -2.89 2.79
CA ALA A 8 -0.91 -3.07 3.00
C ALA A 8 -0.53 -4.18 3.99
N GLY A 9 -1.45 -4.56 4.89
CA GLY A 9 -1.26 -5.67 5.84
C GLY A 9 -1.46 -7.07 5.26
N GLY A 10 -1.90 -7.20 4.00
CA GLY A 10 -2.03 -8.49 3.32
C GLY A 10 -0.72 -8.98 2.71
N GLN A 11 -0.67 -10.26 2.33
CA GLN A 11 0.52 -10.90 1.74
C GLN A 11 1.04 -10.14 0.50
N LEU A 12 0.14 -9.77 -0.42
CA LEU A 12 0.52 -9.03 -1.63
C LEU A 12 0.96 -7.60 -1.32
N GLY A 13 0.28 -6.90 -0.41
CA GLY A 13 0.66 -5.55 -0.01
C GLY A 13 2.09 -5.51 0.55
N TRP A 14 2.44 -6.51 1.36
CA TRP A 14 3.79 -6.66 1.90
C TRP A 14 4.84 -6.93 0.81
N GLU A 15 4.57 -7.86 -0.10
CA GLU A 15 5.47 -8.18 -1.22
C GLU A 15 5.71 -6.98 -2.15
N LEU A 16 4.66 -6.21 -2.46
CA LEU A 16 4.75 -5.03 -3.30
C LEU A 16 5.65 -3.94 -2.67
N MET A 17 5.55 -3.73 -1.35
CA MET A 17 6.43 -2.79 -0.65
C MET A 17 7.89 -3.26 -0.67
N ARG A 18 8.13 -4.57 -0.50
CA ARG A 18 9.49 -5.13 -0.50
C ARG A 18 10.14 -5.11 -1.89
N ALA A 19 9.37 -5.36 -2.94
CA ALA A 19 9.86 -5.45 -4.31
C ALA A 19 9.94 -4.08 -5.02
N ALA A 20 9.49 -3.00 -4.37
CA ALA A 20 9.41 -1.70 -4.99
C ALA A 20 10.79 -1.11 -5.32
N PRO A 21 11.01 -0.61 -6.54
CA PRO A 21 12.25 0.06 -6.87
C PRO A 21 12.33 1.42 -6.17
N PRO A 22 13.55 1.93 -5.83
CA PRO A 22 13.72 3.20 -5.09
C PRO A 22 13.11 4.43 -5.77
N ALA A 23 12.92 4.40 -7.10
CA ALA A 23 12.30 5.48 -7.87
C ALA A 23 10.76 5.59 -7.67
N VAL A 24 10.16 4.61 -6.98
CA VAL A 24 8.73 4.60 -6.64
C VAL A 24 8.56 5.02 -5.19
N CYS A 25 7.82 6.10 -4.99
CA CYS A 25 7.40 6.54 -3.68
C CYS A 25 6.10 5.82 -3.31
N ILE A 26 6.16 4.95 -2.31
CA ILE A 26 5.02 4.17 -1.83
C ILE A 26 4.40 4.83 -0.61
N TYR A 27 3.07 4.98 -0.67
CA TYR A 27 2.21 5.22 0.48
C TYR A 27 1.42 3.95 0.74
N SER A 28 1.53 3.36 1.92
CA SER A 28 0.86 2.10 2.26
C SER A 28 -0.09 2.32 3.42
N LEU A 29 -1.35 1.96 3.23
CA LEU A 29 -2.41 2.13 4.22
C LEU A 29 -3.10 0.79 4.50
N ALA A 30 -3.24 0.48 5.78
CA ALA A 30 -4.05 -0.62 6.27
C ALA A 30 -5.51 -0.17 6.49
N ARG A 31 -6.39 -1.14 6.74
CA ARG A 31 -7.84 -0.90 6.90
C ARG A 31 -8.17 0.15 7.98
N ASN A 32 -7.38 0.19 9.05
CA ASN A 32 -7.55 1.16 10.14
C ASN A 32 -7.09 2.59 9.80
N GLN A 33 -6.43 2.79 8.65
CA GLN A 33 -5.96 4.10 8.18
C GLN A 33 -6.79 4.60 7.00
N LEU A 34 -7.24 3.70 6.13
CA LEU A 34 -8.14 3.98 5.02
C LEU A 34 -9.01 2.74 4.77
N ASP A 35 -10.27 2.81 5.17
CA ASP A 35 -11.25 1.79 4.82
C ASP A 35 -11.87 2.15 3.47
N VAL A 36 -11.59 1.32 2.45
CA VAL A 36 -12.11 1.51 1.08
C VAL A 36 -13.62 1.29 0.98
N THR A 37 -14.27 0.83 2.07
CA THR A 37 -15.72 0.68 2.15
C THR A 37 -16.43 1.90 2.72
N ASP A 38 -15.67 2.86 3.28
CA ASP A 38 -16.19 4.14 3.78
C ASP A 38 -16.49 5.10 2.61
N ARG A 39 -17.66 5.72 2.62
CA ARG A 39 -18.24 6.47 1.48
C ARG A 39 -18.35 7.96 1.75
#